data_AF-A0A1W1X250-F1
#
_entry.id   AF-A0A1W1X250-F1
#
_cell.length_a   1.000
_cell.length_b   1.000
_cell.length_c   1.000
_cell.angle_alpha   90.00
_cell.angle_beta   90.00
_cell.angle_gamma   90.00
#
_symmetry.space_group_name_H-M   'P 1'
#
loop_
_entity.id
_entity.type
_entity.pdbx_description
1 polymer ?
#
loop_
_entity_poly.entity_id
_entity_poly.type
_entity_poly.pdbx_seq_one_letter_code
_entity_poly.pdbx_strand_id
1 'polypeptide(L)'
;MQVQKRPLHFKQGLTYRFPKHMCCNCGCAQGLLMLDQDTRRTTYLFGGGSELTFQLRLPFCDACAPSARRRPRSAVHWMLVFLLAFAMSAASLIVLGDQVLENPLLLKYGLLPLSLLMTAGVTAFVHWRARPRTGQASYYQPVRVVEVRREFFSGMVTSIRFSFANRDYQAAFEAANQREIASLLLTVKSR
;
A
#
# COMPACT_ATOMS: atom_id res chain seq x y z
N MET A 1 0.11 17.97 10.05
CA MET A 1 1.55 17.60 10.10
C MET A 1 2.06 17.47 8.66
N GLN A 2 2.78 18.47 8.15
CA GLN A 2 3.40 18.38 6.81
C GLN A 2 4.62 17.47 6.91
N VAL A 3 4.63 16.36 6.18
CA VAL A 3 5.81 15.49 6.09
C VAL A 3 6.83 16.20 5.22
N GLN A 4 7.86 16.79 5.85
CA GLN A 4 8.95 17.45 5.13
C GLN A 4 9.68 16.40 4.27
N LYS A 5 9.54 16.49 2.94
CA LYS A 5 10.21 15.59 2.00
C LYS A 5 11.69 15.93 1.97
N ARG A 6 12.51 15.26 2.79
CA ARG A 6 13.96 15.38 2.67
C ARG A 6 14.41 14.76 1.35
N PRO A 7 15.27 15.45 0.56
CA PRO A 7 15.82 14.87 -0.66
C PRO A 7 16.60 13.59 -0.31
N LEU A 8 16.46 12.56 -1.14
CA LEU A 8 17.23 11.33 -0.99
C LEU A 8 18.56 11.50 -1.73
N HIS A 9 19.66 11.21 -1.04
CA HIS A 9 20.99 11.14 -1.65
C HIS A 9 21.25 9.70 -2.09
N PHE A 10 21.58 9.51 -3.37
CA PHE A 10 21.87 8.20 -3.95
C PHE A 10 23.38 8.05 -4.14
N LYS A 11 23.88 6.83 -3.95
CA LYS A 11 25.26 6.49 -4.29
C LYS A 11 25.52 6.76 -5.78
N GLN A 12 26.70 7.28 -6.10
CA GLN A 12 27.07 7.56 -7.50
C GLN A 12 26.91 6.31 -8.36
N GLY A 13 26.26 6.45 -9.51
CA GLY A 13 25.98 5.34 -10.43
C GLY A 13 24.70 4.56 -10.12
N LEU A 14 23.99 4.86 -9.02
CA LEU A 14 22.67 4.28 -8.77
C LEU A 14 21.62 5.01 -9.62
N THR A 15 21.45 4.53 -10.85
CA THR A 15 20.40 4.96 -11.78
C THR A 15 19.46 3.80 -12.09
N TYR A 16 18.20 4.09 -12.40
CA TYR A 16 17.27 3.07 -12.88
C TYR A 16 16.33 3.64 -13.94
N ARG A 17 15.92 2.78 -14.87
CA ARG A 17 15.05 3.11 -15.99
C ARG A 17 13.87 2.14 -16.01
N PHE A 18 12.67 2.70 -15.94
CA PHE A 18 11.45 1.90 -16.09
C PHE A 18 11.14 1.69 -17.59
N PRO A 19 10.70 0.48 -17.99
CA PRO A 19 10.13 0.26 -19.31
C PRO A 19 9.00 1.25 -19.59
N LYS A 20 8.88 1.72 -20.83
CA LYS A 20 7.84 2.69 -21.23
C LYS A 20 6.85 2.15 -22.27
N HIS A 21 7.12 0.96 -22.81
CA HIS A 21 6.39 0.38 -23.94
C HIS A 21 5.22 -0.53 -23.53
N MET A 22 4.98 -0.70 -22.23
CA MET A 22 3.88 -1.51 -21.69
C MET A 22 3.45 -1.02 -20.32
N CYS A 23 2.20 -1.31 -19.96
CA CYS A 23 1.64 -0.95 -18.66
C CYS A 23 2.29 -1.74 -17.54
N CYS A 24 2.77 -1.06 -16.49
CA CYS A 24 3.43 -1.68 -15.36
C CYS A 24 2.54 -2.62 -14.52
N ASN A 25 1.22 -2.53 -14.67
CA ASN A 25 0.26 -3.34 -13.93
C ASN A 25 -0.24 -4.56 -14.71
N CYS A 26 -0.67 -4.37 -15.97
CA CYS A 26 -1.30 -5.44 -16.77
C CYS A 26 -0.50 -5.86 -18.02
N GLY A 27 0.56 -5.15 -18.39
CA GLY A 27 1.36 -5.45 -19.58
C GLY A 27 0.78 -4.93 -20.91
N CYS A 28 -0.42 -4.33 -20.91
CA CYS A 28 -1.01 -3.75 -22.13
C CYS A 28 -0.08 -2.69 -22.74
N ALA A 29 0.11 -2.72 -24.07
CA ALA A 29 0.96 -1.78 -24.80
C ALA A 29 0.22 -0.53 -25.33
N GLN A 30 -1.11 -0.53 -25.28
CA GLN A 30 -1.97 0.53 -25.84
C GLN A 30 -2.47 1.50 -24.75
N GLY A 31 -2.76 2.75 -25.14
CA GLY A 31 -3.34 3.76 -24.26
C GLY A 31 -2.45 4.10 -23.05
N LEU A 32 -1.13 4.14 -23.25
CA LEU A 32 -0.17 4.33 -22.16
C LEU A 32 -0.08 5.79 -21.72
N LEU A 33 -0.38 6.01 -20.44
CA LEU A 33 -0.22 7.26 -19.72
C LEU A 33 0.95 7.15 -18.76
N MET A 34 1.87 8.12 -18.80
CA MET A 34 2.96 8.23 -17.83
C MET A 34 2.45 8.92 -16.57
N LEU A 35 2.24 8.16 -15.50
CA LEU A 35 1.72 8.67 -14.23
C LEU A 35 2.76 8.54 -13.12
N ASP A 36 2.75 9.49 -12.19
CA ASP A 36 3.58 9.41 -10.99
C ASP A 36 2.88 8.55 -9.93
N GLN A 37 3.58 7.50 -9.50
CA GLN A 37 3.18 6.62 -8.41
C GLN A 37 3.99 6.95 -7.14
N ASP A 38 3.30 7.41 -6.11
CA ASP A 38 3.88 7.60 -4.77
C ASP A 38 4.06 6.24 -4.08
N THR A 39 5.26 5.68 -4.16
CA THR A 39 5.62 4.41 -3.52
C THR A 39 6.23 4.69 -2.15
N ARG A 40 5.59 4.19 -1.10
CA ARG A 40 6.05 4.43 0.27
C ARG A 40 6.68 3.20 0.89
N ARG A 41 7.80 3.40 1.57
CA ARG A 41 8.46 2.40 2.41
C ARG A 41 8.54 2.92 3.83
N THR A 42 7.69 2.36 4.70
CA THR A 42 7.74 2.61 6.14
C THR A 42 8.57 1.53 6.80
N THR A 43 9.57 1.92 7.57
CA THR A 43 10.35 1.03 8.44
C THR A 43 9.95 1.35 9.87
N TYR A 44 9.36 0.38 10.56
CA TYR A 44 8.98 0.50 11.97
C TYR A 44 10.13 0.01 12.83
N LEU A 45 10.59 0.85 13.77
CA LEU A 45 11.51 0.51 14.85
C LEU A 45 10.77 0.76 16.17
N PHE A 46 11.08 0.01 17.22
CA PHE A 46 10.40 0.13 18.51
C PHE A 46 10.43 1.58 19.03
N GLY A 47 9.28 2.25 19.06
CA GLY A 47 9.13 3.65 19.50
C GLY A 47 9.19 4.72 18.41
N GLY A 48 9.47 4.37 17.14
CA GLY A 48 9.52 5.35 16.04
C GLY A 48 9.58 4.72 14.65
N GLY A 49 8.96 5.37 13.66
CA GLY A 49 8.97 4.93 12.26
C GLY A 49 9.70 5.92 11.36
N SER A 50 10.44 5.40 10.37
CA SER A 50 10.88 6.22 9.23
C SER A 50 10.02 5.90 8.01
N GLU A 51 9.53 6.93 7.33
CA GLU A 51 8.75 6.77 6.10
C GLU A 51 9.53 7.40 4.93
N LEU A 52 9.74 6.61 3.90
CA LEU A 52 10.37 7.04 2.65
C LEU A 52 9.32 7.06 1.56
N THR A 53 9.24 8.15 0.81
CA THR A 53 8.35 8.27 -0.33
C THR A 53 9.18 8.40 -1.60
N PHE A 54 8.97 7.49 -2.53
CA PHE A 54 9.54 7.49 -3.87
C PHE A 54 8.46 7.89 -4.85
N GLN A 55 8.71 8.89 -5.68
CA GLN A 55 7.81 9.25 -6.77
C GLN A 55 8.32 8.58 -8.04
N LEU A 56 7.68 7.47 -8.41
CA LEU A 56 8.09 6.66 -9.56
C LEU A 56 7.21 7.03 -10.76
N ARG A 57 7.81 7.55 -11.83
CA ARG A 57 7.08 7.83 -13.08
C ARG A 57 6.98 6.56 -13.91
N LEU A 58 5.77 5.99 -14.00
CA LEU A 58 5.51 4.67 -14.56
C LEU A 58 4.42 4.72 -15.65
N PRO A 59 4.49 3.86 -16.68
CA PRO A 59 3.43 3.72 -17.67
C PRO A 59 2.23 2.93 -17.12
N PHE A 60 1.02 3.47 -17.30
CA PHE A 60 -0.25 2.83 -17.00
C PHE A 60 -1.15 2.89 -18.23
N CYS A 61 -1.91 1.83 -18.55
CA CYS A 61 -3.00 1.98 -19.51
C CYS A 61 -4.20 2.71 -18.87
N ASP A 62 -5.13 3.23 -19.66
CA ASP A 62 -6.34 3.93 -19.18
C ASP A 62 -7.12 3.13 -18.14
N ALA A 63 -7.28 1.82 -18.34
CA ALA A 63 -7.96 0.93 -17.39
C ALA A 63 -7.21 0.80 -16.05
N CYS A 64 -5.87 0.88 -16.07
CA CYS A 64 -5.03 0.76 -14.88
C CYS A 64 -4.66 2.10 -14.24
N ALA A 65 -4.84 3.23 -14.91
CA ALA A 65 -4.52 4.56 -14.41
C ALA A 65 -5.09 4.86 -13.00
N PRO A 66 -6.33 4.48 -12.65
CA PRO A 66 -6.86 4.67 -11.30
C PRO A 66 -6.09 3.93 -10.19
N SER A 67 -5.29 2.91 -10.55
CA SER A 67 -4.45 2.16 -9.59
C SER A 67 -3.16 2.89 -9.22
N ALA A 68 -2.67 3.80 -10.06
CA ALA A 68 -1.41 4.51 -9.86
C ALA A 68 -1.37 5.31 -8.54
N ARG A 69 -2.52 5.84 -8.12
CA ARG A 69 -2.65 6.65 -6.89
C ARG A 69 -3.09 5.84 -5.68
N ARG A 70 -3.33 4.54 -5.82
CA ARG A 70 -3.81 3.72 -4.71
C ARG A 70 -2.71 3.52 -3.67
N ARG A 71 -3.11 3.66 -2.41
CA ARG A 71 -2.26 3.38 -1.26
C ARG A 71 -2.62 2.01 -0.69
N PRO A 72 -1.63 1.15 -0.39
CA PRO A 72 -1.91 -0.08 0.31
C PRO A 72 -2.51 0.26 1.69
N ARG A 73 -3.62 -0.39 2.04
CA ARG A 73 -4.18 -0.29 3.39
C ARG A 73 -3.31 -1.13 4.33
N SER A 74 -2.59 -0.47 5.24
CA SER A 74 -1.76 -1.14 6.26
C SER A 74 -2.63 -1.81 7.32
N ALA A 75 -2.15 -2.86 7.99
CA ALA A 75 -2.89 -3.52 9.08
C ALA A 75 -3.42 -2.54 10.14
N VAL A 76 -2.65 -1.48 10.43
CA VAL A 76 -3.06 -0.38 11.33
C VAL A 76 -4.33 0.31 10.84
N HIS A 77 -4.45 0.58 9.53
CA HIS A 77 -5.67 1.17 8.98
C HIS A 77 -6.89 0.25 9.17
N TRP A 78 -6.71 -1.06 8.99
CA TRP A 78 -7.80 -2.03 9.23
C TRP A 78 -8.20 -2.06 10.70
N MET A 79 -7.22 -2.09 11.60
CA MET A 79 -7.45 -2.03 13.04
C MET A 79 -8.18 -0.74 13.45
N LEU A 80 -7.78 0.42 12.91
CA LEU A 80 -8.45 1.70 13.21
C LEU A 80 -9.90 1.73 12.73
N VAL A 81 -10.18 1.23 11.51
CA VAL A 81 -11.55 1.12 10.99
C VAL A 81 -12.39 0.21 11.88
N PHE A 82 -11.83 -0.93 12.29
CA PHE A 82 -12.50 -1.87 13.20
C PHE A 82 -12.79 -1.23 14.57
N LEU A 83 -11.81 -0.59 15.19
CA LEU A 83 -11.97 0.07 16.50
C LEU A 83 -13.00 1.19 16.45
N LEU A 84 -13.01 1.99 15.38
CA LEU A 84 -14.00 3.04 15.20
C LEU A 84 -15.41 2.44 15.02
N ALA A 85 -15.56 1.43 14.18
CA ALA A 85 -16.83 0.74 13.98
C ALA A 85 -17.33 0.08 15.28
N PHE A 86 -16.42 -0.45 16.10
CA PHE A 86 -16.72 -1.01 17.41
C PHE A 86 -17.21 0.04 18.38
N ALA A 87 -16.49 1.15 18.53
CA ALA A 87 -16.89 2.25 19.41
C ALA A 87 -18.27 2.80 19.02
N MET A 88 -18.52 2.98 17.72
CA MET A 88 -19.82 3.46 17.21
C MET A 88 -20.94 2.45 17.44
N SER A 89 -20.68 1.16 17.23
CA SER A 89 -21.68 0.10 17.44
C SER A 89 -22.03 -0.04 18.93
N ALA A 90 -21.02 -0.04 19.81
CA ALA A 90 -21.22 -0.10 21.25
C ALA A 90 -21.98 1.14 21.76
N ALA A 91 -21.59 2.34 21.34
CA ALA A 91 -22.29 3.58 21.71
C ALA A 91 -23.75 3.58 21.24
N SER A 92 -24.00 3.14 20.00
CA SER A 92 -25.36 3.04 19.44
C SER A 92 -26.21 2.05 20.25
N LEU A 93 -25.65 0.90 20.65
CA LEU A 93 -26.37 -0.07 21.48
C LEU A 93 -26.61 0.42 22.91
N ILE A 94 -25.73 1.24 23.47
CA ILE A 94 -25.96 1.85 24.79
C ILE A 94 -27.12 2.86 24.71
N VAL A 95 -27.09 3.76 23.73
CA VAL A 95 -28.15 4.79 23.54
C VAL A 95 -29.49 4.15 23.20
N LEU A 96 -29.50 3.16 22.31
CA LEU A 96 -30.72 2.41 21.98
C LEU A 96 -31.14 1.48 23.12
N GLY A 97 -30.18 0.96 23.89
CA GLY A 97 -30.45 0.10 25.03
C GLY A 97 -31.28 0.80 26.10
N ASP A 98 -30.95 2.05 26.38
CA ASP A 98 -31.67 2.92 27.32
C ASP A 98 -33.11 3.21 26.87
N GLN A 99 -33.38 3.20 25.55
CA GLN A 99 -34.70 3.52 25.00
C GLN A 99 -35.54 2.31 24.57
N VAL A 100 -34.92 1.16 24.28
CA VAL A 100 -35.58 0.05 23.58
C VAL A 100 -35.46 -1.28 24.33
N LEU A 101 -34.52 -1.42 25.27
CA LEU A 101 -34.22 -2.71 25.91
C LEU A 101 -34.44 -2.66 27.42
N GLU A 102 -35.69 -2.89 27.83
CA GLU A 102 -36.03 -3.29 29.20
C GLU A 102 -35.47 -4.68 29.58
N ASN A 103 -34.74 -5.35 28.68
CA ASN A 103 -34.24 -6.70 28.89
C ASN A 103 -32.83 -6.68 29.53
N PRO A 104 -32.71 -6.91 30.86
CA PRO A 104 -31.43 -6.85 31.56
C PRO A 104 -30.44 -7.93 31.11
N LEU A 105 -30.93 -9.06 30.57
CA LEU A 105 -30.07 -10.13 30.07
C LEU A 105 -29.33 -9.71 28.79
N LEU A 106 -29.99 -8.95 27.93
CA LEU A 106 -29.39 -8.49 26.67
C LEU A 106 -28.35 -7.39 26.93
N LEU A 107 -28.58 -6.52 27.92
CA LEU A 107 -27.59 -5.56 28.39
C LEU A 107 -26.37 -6.24 29.02
N LYS A 108 -26.59 -7.27 29.86
CA LYS A 108 -25.52 -7.95 30.60
C LYS A 108 -24.68 -8.89 29.72
N TYR A 109 -25.30 -9.61 28.79
CA TYR A 109 -24.64 -10.66 28.01
C TYR A 109 -24.61 -10.40 26.50
N GLY A 110 -25.53 -9.58 25.98
CA GLY A 110 -25.70 -9.35 24.55
C GLY A 110 -24.92 -8.16 24.00
N LEU A 111 -24.61 -7.15 24.81
CA LEU A 111 -24.00 -5.90 24.36
C LEU A 111 -22.66 -6.10 23.64
N LEU A 112 -21.75 -6.86 24.25
CA LEU A 112 -20.43 -7.12 23.70
C LEU A 112 -20.47 -8.01 22.43
N PRO A 113 -21.12 -9.19 22.41
CA PRO A 113 -21.16 -10.00 21.20
C PRO A 113 -21.93 -9.32 20.07
N LEU A 114 -23.01 -8.58 20.36
CA LEU A 114 -23.77 -7.88 19.33
C LEU A 114 -22.98 -6.71 18.72
N SER A 115 -22.28 -5.93 19.54
CA SER A 115 -21.39 -4.86 19.04
C SER A 115 -20.26 -5.43 18.19
N LEU A 116 -19.64 -6.55 18.58
CA LEU A 116 -18.62 -7.23 17.79
C LEU A 116 -19.18 -7.73 16.45
N LEU A 117 -20.36 -8.35 16.44
CA LEU A 117 -21.01 -8.83 15.22
C LEU A 117 -21.33 -7.68 14.25
N MET A 118 -21.92 -6.59 14.75
CA MET A 118 -22.20 -5.40 13.94
C MET A 118 -20.90 -4.79 13.37
N THR A 119 -19.87 -4.68 14.20
CA THR A 119 -18.55 -4.18 13.80
C THR A 119 -17.94 -5.03 12.70
N ALA A 120 -17.96 -6.36 12.86
CA ALA A 120 -17.44 -7.29 11.88
C ALA A 120 -18.20 -7.15 10.55
N GLY A 121 -19.53 -7.04 10.58
CA GLY A 121 -20.37 -6.83 9.40
C GLY A 121 -20.04 -5.53 8.66
N VAL A 122 -19.99 -4.40 9.38
CA VAL A 122 -19.65 -3.08 8.79
C VAL A 122 -18.25 -3.09 8.20
N THR A 123 -17.28 -3.63 8.94
CA THR A 123 -15.89 -3.73 8.48
C THR A 123 -15.81 -4.59 7.21
N ALA A 124 -16.41 -5.78 7.21
CA ALA A 124 -16.44 -6.67 6.06
C ALA A 124 -17.08 -6.00 4.83
N PHE A 125 -18.20 -5.30 5.01
CA PHE A 125 -18.89 -4.57 3.94
C PHE A 125 -18.01 -3.47 3.32
N VAL A 126 -17.37 -2.64 4.15
CA VAL A 126 -16.45 -1.59 3.69
C VAL A 126 -15.28 -2.18 2.91
N HIS A 127 -14.75 -3.32 3.35
CA HIS A 127 -13.66 -3.99 2.65
C HIS A 127 -14.09 -4.65 1.34
N TRP A 128 -15.28 -5.26 1.31
CA TRP A 128 -15.83 -5.84 0.09
C TRP A 128 -16.06 -4.77 -0.99
N ARG A 129 -16.67 -3.63 -0.63
CA ARG A 129 -16.85 -2.49 -1.55
C ARG A 129 -15.54 -1.89 -2.05
N ALA A 130 -14.48 -1.96 -1.24
CA ALA A 130 -13.18 -1.45 -1.60
C ALA A 130 -12.37 -2.39 -2.52
N ARG A 131 -12.86 -3.60 -2.81
CA ARG A 131 -12.16 -4.53 -3.70
C ARG A 131 -12.10 -3.97 -5.13
N PRO A 132 -10.97 -4.13 -5.83
CA PRO A 132 -10.84 -3.75 -7.23
C PRO A 132 -11.88 -4.49 -8.07
N ARG A 133 -12.54 -3.76 -8.96
CA ARG A 133 -13.35 -4.35 -10.04
C ARG A 133 -12.42 -4.90 -11.14
N THR A 134 -12.93 -5.86 -11.90
CA THR A 134 -12.25 -6.65 -12.93
C THR A 134 -11.29 -5.83 -13.80
N GLY A 135 -10.12 -6.39 -14.13
CA GLY A 135 -9.06 -5.74 -14.93
C GLY A 135 -7.86 -5.22 -14.14
N GLN A 136 -7.99 -5.08 -12.81
CA GLN A 136 -6.85 -4.82 -11.92
C GLN A 136 -6.33 -6.14 -11.35
N ALA A 137 -5.19 -6.62 -11.86
CA ALA A 137 -4.54 -7.84 -11.40
C ALA A 137 -4.03 -7.77 -9.94
N SER A 138 -4.01 -6.59 -9.33
CA SER A 138 -3.42 -6.35 -8.01
C SER A 138 -4.21 -5.31 -7.20
N TYR A 139 -4.51 -5.64 -5.94
CA TYR A 139 -5.00 -4.67 -4.94
C TYR A 139 -3.93 -3.63 -4.56
N TYR A 140 -2.65 -3.96 -4.78
CA TYR A 140 -1.49 -3.19 -4.38
C TYR A 140 -0.87 -2.40 -5.54
N GLN A 141 0.05 -1.50 -5.20
CA GLN A 141 0.87 -0.78 -6.17
C GLN A 141 1.62 -1.76 -7.09
N PRO A 142 1.61 -1.56 -8.43
CA PRO A 142 2.24 -2.48 -9.38
C PRO A 142 3.75 -2.56 -9.23
N VAL A 143 4.42 -1.44 -8.93
CA VAL A 143 5.85 -1.40 -8.60
C VAL A 143 6.00 -1.03 -7.13
N ARG A 144 6.82 -1.78 -6.38
CA ARG A 144 7.01 -1.57 -4.94
C ARG A 144 8.49 -1.50 -4.62
N VAL A 145 8.84 -0.63 -3.68
CA VAL A 145 10.17 -0.61 -3.06
C VAL A 145 10.12 -1.52 -1.83
N VAL A 146 10.77 -2.67 -1.92
CA VAL A 146 10.79 -3.70 -0.86
C VAL A 146 11.84 -3.37 0.19
N GLU A 147 13.03 -2.97 -0.27
CA GLU A 147 14.19 -2.74 0.58
C GLU A 147 14.95 -1.52 0.05
N VAL A 148 15.46 -0.72 0.97
CA VAL A 148 16.34 0.42 0.69
C VAL A 148 17.51 0.27 1.63
N ARG A 149 18.68 -0.05 1.10
CA ARG A 149 19.91 -0.10 1.89
C ARG A 149 20.52 1.28 1.95
N ARG A 150 20.98 1.65 3.14
CA ARG A 150 21.54 2.97 3.42
C ARG A 150 22.81 2.84 4.22
N GLU A 151 23.74 3.74 3.96
CA GLU A 151 24.85 3.97 4.88
C GLU A 151 24.33 4.55 6.19
N PHE A 152 24.82 4.02 7.31
CA PHE A 152 24.35 4.37 8.64
C PHE A 152 24.61 5.85 8.98
N PHE A 153 25.81 6.35 8.67
CA PHE A 153 26.23 7.71 9.01
C PHE A 153 25.73 8.77 8.04
N SER A 154 25.85 8.54 6.72
CA SER A 154 25.50 9.52 5.69
C SER A 154 24.01 9.51 5.33
N GLY A 155 23.31 8.40 5.62
CA GLY A 155 21.95 8.17 5.14
C GLY A 155 21.84 7.94 3.61
N MET A 156 22.98 7.87 2.91
CA MET A 156 23.04 7.69 1.46
C MET A 156 22.44 6.34 1.06
N VAL A 157 21.57 6.33 0.05
CA VAL A 157 20.96 5.12 -0.49
C VAL A 157 21.99 4.39 -1.35
N THR A 158 22.42 3.22 -0.89
CA THR A 158 23.44 2.39 -1.57
C THR A 158 22.84 1.34 -2.48
N SER A 159 21.63 0.86 -2.17
CA SER A 159 20.94 -0.13 -2.99
C SER A 159 19.42 -0.04 -2.82
N ILE A 160 18.68 -0.36 -3.88
CA ILE A 160 17.21 -0.40 -3.88
C ILE A 160 16.74 -1.75 -4.40
N ARG A 161 15.80 -2.37 -3.68
CA ARG A 161 15.14 -3.59 -4.11
C ARG A 161 13.71 -3.31 -4.56
N PHE A 162 13.42 -3.60 -5.83
CA PHE A 162 12.07 -3.46 -6.38
C PHE A 162 11.32 -4.81 -6.41
N SER A 163 10.00 -4.76 -6.37
CA SER A 163 9.10 -5.89 -6.66
C SER A 163 7.99 -5.42 -7.58
N PHE A 164 7.67 -6.24 -8.57
CA PHE A 164 6.70 -5.95 -9.60
C PHE A 164 5.46 -6.83 -9.43
N ALA A 165 4.31 -6.38 -9.92
CA ALA A 165 3.08 -7.17 -10.00
C ALA A 165 3.02 -7.98 -11.29
N ASN A 166 3.44 -7.39 -12.41
CA ASN A 166 3.51 -8.04 -13.72
C ASN A 166 4.93 -8.58 -13.97
N ARG A 167 5.02 -9.87 -14.35
CA ARG A 167 6.31 -10.56 -14.58
C ARG A 167 7.00 -10.12 -15.89
N ASP A 168 6.25 -9.84 -16.94
CA ASP A 168 6.82 -9.39 -18.22
C ASP A 168 7.45 -8.00 -18.08
N TYR A 169 6.76 -7.11 -17.36
CA TYR A 169 7.27 -5.80 -17.01
C TYR A 169 8.52 -5.88 -16.12
N GLN A 170 8.56 -6.86 -15.21
CA GLN A 170 9.76 -7.15 -14.42
C GLN A 170 10.94 -7.54 -15.31
N ALA A 171 10.75 -8.48 -16.23
CA ALA A 171 11.79 -8.93 -17.13
C ALA A 171 12.30 -7.77 -18.03
N ALA A 172 11.40 -6.94 -18.54
CA ALA A 172 11.76 -5.74 -19.29
C ALA A 172 12.55 -4.73 -18.44
N PHE A 173 12.20 -4.57 -17.16
CA PHE A 173 12.95 -3.73 -16.23
C PHE A 173 14.35 -4.30 -15.97
N GLU A 174 14.47 -5.60 -15.73
CA GLU A 174 15.76 -6.27 -15.52
C GLU A 174 16.67 -6.12 -16.74
N ALA A 175 16.12 -6.32 -17.95
CA ALA A 175 16.84 -6.12 -19.20
C ALA A 175 17.33 -4.67 -19.37
N ALA A 176 16.52 -3.68 -18.99
CA ALA A 176 16.88 -2.27 -19.10
C ALA A 176 17.93 -1.80 -18.08
N ASN A 177 18.16 -2.56 -17.01
CA ASN A 177 19.01 -2.18 -15.87
C ASN A 177 20.06 -3.25 -15.52
N GLN A 178 20.48 -4.06 -16.50
CA GLN A 178 21.42 -5.16 -16.29
C GLN A 178 22.72 -4.70 -15.61
N ARG A 179 23.23 -3.52 -15.96
CA ARG A 179 24.47 -2.97 -15.40
C ARG A 179 24.35 -2.67 -13.90
N GLU A 180 23.26 -2.04 -13.48
CA GLU A 180 23.02 -1.68 -12.09
C GLU A 180 22.62 -2.89 -11.24
N ILE A 181 22.00 -3.90 -11.86
CA ILE A 181 21.74 -5.20 -11.22
C ILE A 181 23.05 -5.97 -11.01
N ALA A 182 23.92 -6.03 -12.03
CA ALA A 182 25.22 -6.69 -11.93
C ALA A 182 26.13 -6.06 -10.87
N SER A 183 26.03 -4.75 -10.66
CA SER A 183 26.76 -4.03 -9.60
C SER A 183 26.07 -4.05 -8.22
N LEU A 184 24.95 -4.77 -8.06
CA LEU A 184 24.15 -4.88 -6.83
C LEU A 184 23.58 -3.55 -6.29
N LEU A 185 23.65 -2.50 -7.10
CA LEU A 185 23.01 -1.21 -6.81
C LEU A 185 21.49 -1.33 -6.92
N LEU A 186 21.01 -2.18 -7.82
CA LEU A 186 19.60 -2.56 -7.92
C LEU A 186 19.44 -4.06 -7.68
N THR A 187 18.36 -4.43 -7.00
CA THR A 187 17.94 -5.83 -6.93
C THR A 187 16.46 -5.95 -7.22
N VAL A 188 16.06 -7.11 -7.75
CA VAL A 188 14.66 -7.39 -8.05
C VAL A 188 14.23 -8.62 -7.26
N LYS A 189 13.11 -8.50 -6.54
CA LYS A 189 12.49 -9.62 -5.84
C LYS A 189 11.54 -10.35 -6.79
N SER A 190 11.90 -11.57 -7.19
CA SER A 190 10.99 -12.50 -7.85
C SER A 190 9.80 -12.82 -6.91
N ARG A 191 8.59 -12.84 -7.48
CA ARG A 191 7.38 -13.31 -6.80
C ARG A 191 7.15 -14.78 -7.07
#